data_AF-A0A949RV67-F1
#
_entry.id   AF-A0A949RV67-F1
#
_cell.length_a   1.000
_cell.length_b   1.000
_cell.length_c   1.000
_cell.angle_alpha   90.00
_cell.angle_beta   90.00
_cell.angle_gamma   90.00
#
_symmetry.space_group_name_H-M   'P 1'
#
loop_
_entity.id
_entity.type
_entity.pdbx_description
1 polymer ?
#
loop_
_entity_poly.entity_id
_entity_poly.type
_entity_poly.pdbx_seq_one_letter_code
_entity_poly.pdbx_strand_id
1 'polypeptide(L)'
;MSFISQAHSDAARVNGAKSHGPITPEGKARSSQNGRIHGFAASRIIFHTPEEHADYNSLIENYAANLKPKGPIELDTFHQLIHAAWRLRNLAIADAHLYEKAGGDPLLSEDPEIAKRAALLHRYRTAAERAYTRALNQLKSLQNNRLYQEQFPQLLPPDAPPLANAERFSARTQANLRSELKTTVKQAETEAKTFSSQIQEMLNQFRK
;
A
#
# COMPACT_ATOMS: atom_id res chain seq x y z
N MET A 1 8.11 16.40 -5.30
CA MET A 1 8.50 15.87 -6.63
C MET A 1 9.76 15.05 -6.44
N SER A 2 9.71 13.73 -6.68
CA SER A 2 10.88 12.86 -6.55
C SER A 2 11.75 13.06 -7.79
N PHE A 3 12.90 13.71 -7.63
CA PHE A 3 13.89 13.87 -8.69
C PHE A 3 14.59 12.53 -8.90
N ILE A 4 14.23 11.85 -9.99
CA ILE A 4 14.97 10.69 -10.47
C ILE A 4 16.34 11.19 -10.94
N SER A 5 17.43 10.60 -10.44
CA SER A 5 18.78 11.00 -10.82
C SER A 5 19.01 10.80 -12.32
N GLN A 6 19.82 11.66 -12.93
CA GLN A 6 20.14 11.59 -14.36
C GLN A 6 20.64 10.20 -14.78
N ALA A 7 21.47 9.59 -13.93
CA ALA A 7 21.98 8.23 -14.10
C ALA A 7 20.88 7.16 -14.19
N HIS A 8 19.81 7.28 -13.40
CA HIS A 8 18.69 6.35 -13.46
C HIS A 8 17.85 6.54 -14.74
N SER A 9 17.70 7.79 -15.20
CA SER A 9 16.99 8.10 -16.45
C SER A 9 17.73 7.55 -17.68
N ASP A 10 19.05 7.73 -17.73
CA ASP A 10 19.88 7.24 -18.82
C ASP A 10 19.95 5.71 -18.86
N ALA A 11 20.05 5.07 -17.68
CA ALA A 11 19.97 3.61 -17.59
C ALA A 11 18.61 3.08 -18.06
N ALA A 12 17.50 3.72 -17.69
CA ALA A 12 16.16 3.36 -18.15
C ALA A 12 16.01 3.51 -19.68
N ARG A 13 16.59 4.57 -20.27
CA ARG A 13 16.58 4.81 -21.73
C ARG A 13 17.38 3.76 -22.50
N VAL A 14 18.58 3.42 -22.02
CA VAL A 14 19.43 2.38 -22.62
C VAL A 14 18.79 1.00 -22.49
N ASN A 15 18.21 0.69 -21.34
CA ASN A 15 17.49 -0.58 -21.13
C ASN A 15 16.23 -0.65 -22.00
N GLY A 16 15.49 0.44 -22.15
CA GLY A 16 14.33 0.54 -23.04
C GLY A 16 14.71 0.32 -24.51
N ALA A 17 15.82 0.89 -24.97
CA ALA A 17 16.32 0.69 -26.35
C ALA A 17 16.81 -0.74 -26.61
N LYS A 18 17.20 -1.50 -25.57
CA LYS A 18 17.59 -2.91 -25.68
C LYS A 18 16.40 -3.87 -25.51
N SER A 19 15.40 -3.47 -24.74
CA SER A 19 14.18 -4.21 -24.44
C SER A 19 13.07 -3.89 -25.44
N HIS A 20 13.11 -4.49 -26.62
CA HIS A 20 12.02 -4.35 -27.60
C HIS A 20 10.75 -5.13 -27.21
N GLY A 21 10.76 -5.88 -26.11
CA GLY A 21 9.66 -6.75 -25.72
C GLY A 21 9.20 -7.70 -26.84
N PRO A 22 8.18 -8.51 -26.62
CA PRO A 22 7.57 -9.28 -27.70
C PRO A 22 6.59 -8.38 -28.48
N ILE A 23 6.98 -7.94 -29.68
CA ILE A 23 6.11 -7.14 -30.57
C ILE A 23 5.27 -8.00 -31.53
N THR A 24 5.71 -9.22 -31.81
CA THR A 24 4.99 -10.15 -32.69
C THR A 24 3.91 -10.94 -31.94
N PRO A 25 2.82 -11.34 -32.60
CA PRO A 25 1.81 -12.23 -32.01
C PRO A 25 2.42 -13.52 -31.43
N GLU A 26 3.38 -14.13 -32.13
CA GLU A 26 4.08 -15.35 -31.71
C GLU A 26 5.00 -15.11 -30.51
N GLY A 27 5.64 -13.94 -30.47
CA GLY A 27 6.47 -13.51 -29.34
C GLY A 27 5.63 -13.25 -28.09
N LYS A 28 4.46 -12.62 -28.25
CA LYS A 28 3.47 -12.41 -27.18
C LYS A 28 2.90 -13.75 -26.70
N ALA A 29 2.59 -14.67 -27.61
CA ALA A 29 2.12 -16.01 -27.27
C ALA A 29 3.15 -16.78 -26.42
N ARG A 30 4.43 -16.82 -26.84
CA ARG A 30 5.52 -17.41 -26.05
C ARG A 30 5.70 -16.73 -24.70
N SER A 31 5.70 -15.39 -24.66
CA SER A 31 5.81 -14.65 -23.40
C SER A 31 4.64 -14.93 -22.45
N SER A 32 3.42 -15.14 -22.97
CA SER A 32 2.24 -15.52 -22.18
C SER A 32 2.31 -16.96 -21.62
N GLN A 33 3.05 -17.85 -22.29
CA GLN A 33 3.27 -19.23 -21.83
C GLN A 33 4.24 -19.29 -20.65
N ASN A 34 5.21 -18.37 -20.55
CA ASN A 34 6.14 -18.30 -19.42
C ASN A 34 5.44 -18.13 -18.06
N GLY A 35 4.28 -17.45 -18.04
CA GLY A 35 3.44 -17.39 -16.85
C GLY A 35 2.87 -18.76 -16.48
N ARG A 36 2.40 -19.53 -17.46
CA ARG A 36 1.73 -20.83 -17.25
C ARG A 36 2.65 -21.97 -16.80
N ILE A 37 3.94 -21.91 -17.13
CA ILE A 37 4.87 -23.03 -16.88
C ILE A 37 5.36 -23.07 -15.43
N HIS A 38 5.52 -21.93 -14.77
CA HIS A 38 6.12 -21.88 -13.42
C HIS A 38 5.22 -21.25 -12.35
N GLY A 39 4.03 -20.74 -12.70
CA GLY A 39 3.05 -20.16 -11.76
C GLY A 39 3.46 -18.85 -11.08
N PHE A 40 4.76 -18.61 -10.87
CA PHE A 40 5.32 -17.44 -10.20
C PHE A 40 5.21 -16.15 -11.02
N ALA A 41 5.15 -16.26 -12.34
CA ALA A 41 4.94 -15.16 -13.28
C ALA A 41 3.50 -15.12 -13.87
N ALA A 42 2.64 -16.08 -13.53
CA ALA A 42 1.27 -16.15 -14.03
C ALA A 42 0.39 -15.03 -13.46
N SER A 43 -0.42 -14.37 -14.28
CA SER A 43 -1.44 -13.41 -13.80
C SER A 43 -2.54 -14.07 -12.95
N ARG A 44 -2.70 -15.40 -13.06
CA ARG A 44 -3.62 -16.22 -12.27
C ARG A 44 -2.83 -17.26 -11.48
N ILE A 45 -3.32 -17.61 -10.29
CA ILE A 45 -2.77 -18.73 -9.54
C ILE A 45 -3.09 -20.02 -10.29
N ILE A 46 -2.09 -20.87 -10.42
CA ILE A 46 -2.22 -22.19 -11.05
C ILE A 46 -2.14 -23.20 -9.90
N PHE A 47 -3.13 -24.07 -9.83
CA PHE A 47 -3.17 -25.19 -8.90
C PHE A 47 -2.85 -26.45 -9.68
N HIS A 48 -1.86 -27.19 -9.22
CA HIS A 48 -1.43 -28.46 -9.76
C HIS A 48 -2.17 -29.64 -9.13
N THR A 49 -2.68 -29.47 -7.89
CA THR A 49 -3.45 -30.51 -7.19
C THR A 49 -4.70 -29.95 -6.50
N PRO A 50 -5.70 -30.81 -6.19
CA PRO A 50 -6.85 -30.42 -5.37
C PRO A 50 -6.46 -29.92 -3.97
N GLU A 51 -5.41 -30.49 -3.39
CA GLU A 51 -4.89 -30.11 -2.06
C GLU A 51 -4.34 -28.68 -2.09
N GLU A 52 -3.58 -28.29 -3.12
CA GLU A 52 -3.10 -26.91 -3.26
C GLU A 52 -4.25 -25.90 -3.36
N HIS A 53 -5.34 -26.28 -4.02
CA HIS A 53 -6.54 -25.45 -4.09
C HIS A 53 -7.23 -25.34 -2.71
N ALA A 54 -7.31 -26.44 -1.96
CA ALA A 54 -7.86 -26.43 -0.60
C ALA A 54 -6.99 -25.60 0.38
N ASP A 55 -5.67 -25.69 0.27
CA ASP A 55 -4.73 -24.89 1.06
C ASP A 55 -4.85 -23.40 0.76
N TYR A 56 -5.06 -23.06 -0.51
CA TYR A 56 -5.29 -21.68 -0.93
C TYR A 56 -6.62 -21.12 -0.41
N ASN A 57 -7.69 -21.92 -0.45
CA ASN A 57 -8.98 -21.52 0.14
C ASN A 57 -8.86 -21.36 1.66
N SER A 58 -8.17 -22.27 2.33
CA SER A 58 -7.86 -22.18 3.76
C SER A 58 -7.06 -20.91 4.07
N LEU A 59 -6.12 -20.52 3.21
CA LEU A 59 -5.39 -19.26 3.34
C LEU A 59 -6.32 -18.05 3.26
N ILE A 60 -7.23 -18.02 2.27
CA ILE A 60 -8.23 -16.96 2.13
C ILE A 60 -9.08 -16.86 3.39
N GLU A 61 -9.66 -17.98 3.84
CA GLU A 61 -10.56 -18.02 5.00
C GLU A 61 -9.88 -17.51 6.27
N ASN A 62 -8.66 -17.99 6.55
CA ASN A 62 -7.88 -17.56 7.70
C ASN A 62 -7.57 -16.07 7.67
N TYR A 63 -7.15 -15.54 6.52
CA TYR A 63 -6.88 -14.10 6.41
C TYR A 63 -8.17 -13.27 6.47
N ALA A 64 -9.27 -13.73 5.87
CA ALA A 64 -10.55 -13.04 5.88
C ALA A 64 -11.13 -12.95 7.30
N ALA A 65 -11.03 -14.02 8.09
CA ALA A 65 -11.48 -14.06 9.49
C ALA A 65 -10.78 -13.01 10.36
N ASN A 66 -9.50 -12.75 10.09
CA ASN A 66 -8.68 -11.79 10.84
C ASN A 66 -8.79 -10.37 10.31
N LEU A 67 -8.65 -10.19 8.99
CA LEU A 67 -8.56 -8.87 8.37
C LEU A 67 -9.93 -8.24 8.10
N LYS A 68 -10.99 -9.04 7.95
CA LYS A 68 -12.38 -8.57 7.77
C LYS A 68 -12.51 -7.45 6.72
N PRO A 69 -12.02 -7.66 5.48
CA PRO A 69 -12.16 -6.68 4.41
C PRO A 69 -13.65 -6.41 4.15
N LYS A 70 -14.03 -5.15 3.90
CA LYS A 70 -15.40 -4.77 3.53
C LYS A 70 -15.46 -3.95 2.26
N GLY A 71 -16.46 -4.22 1.44
CA GLY A 71 -16.67 -3.53 0.18
C GLY A 71 -15.65 -3.93 -0.89
N PRO A 72 -15.91 -3.54 -2.14
CA PRO A 72 -15.15 -4.04 -3.30
C PRO A 72 -13.66 -3.67 -3.24
N ILE A 73 -13.32 -2.44 -2.84
CA ILE A 73 -11.93 -1.96 -2.88
C ILE A 73 -11.04 -2.64 -1.84
N GLU A 74 -11.55 -2.88 -0.64
CA GLU A 74 -10.80 -3.66 0.36
C GLU A 74 -10.70 -5.14 -0.05
N LEU A 75 -11.77 -5.71 -0.62
CA LEU A 75 -11.78 -7.11 -1.10
C LEU A 75 -10.75 -7.32 -2.22
N ASP A 76 -10.67 -6.40 -3.19
CA ASP A 76 -9.68 -6.49 -4.27
C ASP A 76 -8.24 -6.36 -3.73
N THR A 77 -8.02 -5.42 -2.82
CA THR A 77 -6.70 -5.24 -2.17
C THR A 77 -6.34 -6.46 -1.32
N PHE A 78 -7.32 -7.03 -0.63
CA PHE A 78 -7.18 -8.27 0.13
C PHE A 78 -6.79 -9.44 -0.77
N HIS A 79 -7.46 -9.65 -1.91
CA HIS A 79 -7.08 -10.72 -2.84
C HIS A 79 -5.66 -10.54 -3.38
N GLN A 80 -5.21 -9.30 -3.66
CA GLN A 80 -3.82 -9.03 -4.03
C GLN A 80 -2.84 -9.43 -2.92
N LEU A 81 -3.18 -9.16 -1.65
CA LEU A 81 -2.40 -9.59 -0.49
C LEU A 81 -2.31 -11.12 -0.42
N ILE A 82 -3.44 -11.82 -0.58
CA ILE A 82 -3.47 -13.30 -0.59
C ILE A 82 -2.64 -13.86 -1.73
N HIS A 83 -2.75 -13.30 -2.93
CA HIS A 83 -1.97 -13.75 -4.09
C HIS A 83 -0.47 -13.63 -3.83
N ALA A 84 -0.03 -12.52 -3.23
CA ALA A 84 1.36 -12.33 -2.86
C ALA A 84 1.81 -13.31 -1.75
N ALA A 85 0.97 -13.51 -0.73
CA ALA A 85 1.23 -14.46 0.35
C ALA A 85 1.39 -15.90 -0.16
N TRP A 86 0.49 -16.33 -1.04
CA TRP A 86 0.53 -17.66 -1.66
C TRP A 86 1.81 -17.86 -2.49
N ARG A 87 2.19 -16.86 -3.29
CA ARG A 87 3.46 -16.90 -4.03
C ARG A 87 4.66 -17.00 -3.12
N LEU A 88 4.71 -16.26 -2.01
CA LEU A 88 5.82 -16.34 -1.06
C LEU A 88 5.97 -17.74 -0.45
N ARG A 89 4.85 -18.38 -0.08
CA ARG A 89 4.85 -19.76 0.42
C ARG A 89 5.42 -20.74 -0.60
N ASN A 90 4.91 -20.69 -1.83
CA ASN A 90 5.38 -21.60 -2.89
C ASN A 90 6.83 -21.32 -3.31
N LEU A 91 7.29 -20.07 -3.26
CA LEU A 91 8.70 -19.74 -3.47
C LEU A 91 9.59 -20.29 -2.36
N ALA A 92 9.13 -20.30 -1.11
CA ALA A 92 9.88 -20.91 -0.01
C ALA A 92 10.01 -22.44 -0.20
N ILE A 93 8.96 -23.12 -0.65
CA ILE A 93 9.01 -24.55 -0.99
C ILE A 93 9.96 -24.80 -2.16
N ALA A 94 9.84 -24.01 -3.23
CA ALA A 94 10.71 -24.14 -4.40
C ALA A 94 12.19 -23.89 -4.06
N ASP A 95 12.47 -22.91 -3.20
CA ASP A 95 13.83 -22.66 -2.70
C ASP A 95 14.33 -23.85 -1.89
N ALA A 96 13.55 -24.37 -0.94
CA ALA A 96 13.97 -25.52 -0.12
C ALA A 96 14.36 -26.72 -0.99
N HIS A 97 13.55 -27.06 -2.00
CA HIS A 97 13.88 -28.12 -2.96
C HIS A 97 15.16 -27.82 -3.76
N LEU A 98 15.41 -26.55 -4.09
CA LEU A 98 16.62 -26.16 -4.82
C LEU A 98 17.86 -26.25 -3.92
N TYR A 99 17.75 -25.88 -2.64
CA TYR A 99 18.81 -26.08 -1.64
C TYR A 99 19.16 -27.55 -1.47
N GLU A 100 18.15 -28.42 -1.34
CA GLU A 100 18.34 -29.86 -1.25
C GLU A 100 19.06 -30.41 -2.50
N LYS A 101 18.62 -30.00 -3.69
CA LYS A 101 19.23 -30.41 -4.96
C LYS A 101 20.68 -29.91 -5.11
N ALA A 102 20.97 -28.71 -4.62
CA ALA A 102 22.29 -28.10 -4.73
C ALA A 102 23.31 -28.70 -3.74
N GLY A 103 22.85 -29.30 -2.62
CA GLY A 103 23.73 -29.80 -1.56
C GLY A 103 24.51 -28.70 -0.82
N GLY A 104 24.10 -27.44 -0.98
CA GLY A 104 24.80 -26.23 -0.53
C GLY A 104 24.06 -24.98 -0.95
N ASP A 105 24.72 -23.81 -0.92
CA ASP A 105 24.12 -22.57 -1.43
C ASP A 105 23.88 -22.67 -2.96
N PRO A 106 22.61 -22.66 -3.43
CA PRO A 106 22.30 -22.78 -4.85
C PRO A 106 22.90 -21.67 -5.72
N LEU A 107 23.16 -20.48 -5.16
CA LEU A 107 23.78 -19.37 -5.90
C LEU A 107 25.26 -19.61 -6.19
N LEU A 108 25.91 -20.45 -5.38
CA LEU A 108 27.32 -20.82 -5.48
C LEU A 108 27.51 -22.21 -6.09
N SER A 109 26.43 -22.83 -6.58
CA SER A 109 26.49 -24.15 -7.22
C SER A 109 27.37 -24.12 -8.46
N GLU A 110 28.19 -25.17 -8.63
CA GLU A 110 28.98 -25.38 -9.85
C GLU A 110 28.09 -25.66 -11.07
N ASP A 111 26.87 -26.15 -10.87
CA ASP A 111 25.88 -26.33 -11.93
C ASP A 111 25.27 -24.97 -12.33
N PRO A 112 25.54 -24.48 -13.56
CA PRO A 112 25.04 -23.19 -14.02
C PRO A 112 23.51 -23.10 -14.06
N GLU A 113 22.80 -24.23 -14.20
CA GLU A 113 21.35 -24.25 -14.23
C GLU A 113 20.74 -24.07 -12.84
N ILE A 114 21.36 -24.67 -11.81
CA ILE A 114 20.97 -24.46 -10.41
C ILE A 114 21.17 -22.99 -10.02
N ALA A 115 22.34 -22.41 -10.34
CA ALA A 115 22.63 -21.01 -10.05
C ALA A 115 21.65 -20.05 -10.76
N LYS A 116 21.33 -20.30 -12.04
CA LYS A 116 20.31 -19.52 -12.77
C LYS A 116 18.94 -19.63 -12.14
N ARG A 117 18.53 -20.85 -11.74
CA ARG A 117 17.23 -21.07 -11.10
C ARG A 117 17.14 -20.36 -9.76
N ALA A 118 18.21 -20.39 -8.97
CA ALA A 118 18.31 -19.69 -7.69
C ALA A 118 18.16 -18.18 -7.87
N ALA A 119 18.90 -17.59 -8.81
CA ALA A 119 18.78 -16.16 -9.13
C ALA A 119 17.36 -15.79 -9.60
N LEU A 120 16.69 -16.66 -10.36
CA LEU A 120 15.32 -16.45 -10.80
C LEU A 120 14.34 -16.46 -9.61
N LEU A 121 14.45 -17.46 -8.72
CA LEU A 121 13.59 -17.57 -7.53
C LEU A 121 13.78 -16.37 -6.60
N HIS A 122 15.01 -15.91 -6.38
CA HIS A 122 15.28 -14.68 -5.62
C HIS A 122 14.57 -13.45 -6.20
N ARG A 123 14.62 -13.26 -7.52
CA ARG A 123 13.90 -12.14 -8.18
C ARG A 123 12.39 -12.24 -7.98
N TYR A 124 11.82 -13.44 -8.08
CA TYR A 124 10.40 -13.65 -7.84
C TYR A 124 10.02 -13.45 -6.38
N ARG A 125 10.86 -13.85 -5.42
CA ARG A 125 10.67 -13.55 -4.00
C ARG A 125 10.62 -12.05 -3.77
N THR A 126 11.61 -11.30 -4.23
CA THR A 126 11.61 -9.83 -4.07
C THR A 126 10.37 -9.18 -4.69
N ALA A 127 9.91 -9.66 -5.85
CA ALA A 127 8.70 -9.15 -6.48
C ALA A 127 7.43 -9.46 -5.65
N ALA A 128 7.33 -10.68 -5.11
CA ALA A 128 6.21 -11.12 -4.27
C ALA A 128 6.21 -10.40 -2.90
N GLU A 129 7.35 -10.21 -2.26
CA GLU A 129 7.50 -9.45 -1.01
C GLU A 129 7.04 -8.00 -1.19
N ARG A 130 7.47 -7.34 -2.27
CA ARG A 130 7.03 -5.98 -2.59
C ARG A 130 5.53 -5.92 -2.82
N ALA A 131 4.95 -6.91 -3.49
CA ALA A 131 3.51 -7.00 -3.70
C ALA A 131 2.76 -7.19 -2.38
N TYR A 132 3.26 -8.07 -1.51
CA TYR A 132 2.70 -8.34 -0.18
C TYR A 132 2.69 -7.07 0.67
N THR A 133 3.85 -6.42 0.84
CA THR A 133 3.98 -5.20 1.66
C THR A 133 3.11 -4.07 1.12
N ARG A 134 3.04 -3.90 -0.20
CA ARG A 134 2.18 -2.88 -0.82
C ARG A 134 0.70 -3.13 -0.53
N ALA A 135 0.22 -4.34 -0.78
CA ALA A 135 -1.17 -4.70 -0.59
C ALA A 135 -1.57 -4.62 0.90
N LEU A 136 -0.70 -5.08 1.80
CA LEU A 136 -0.93 -4.98 3.25
C LEU A 136 -1.05 -3.53 3.71
N ASN A 137 -0.11 -2.67 3.29
CA ASN A 137 -0.14 -1.25 3.67
C ASN A 137 -1.35 -0.52 3.07
N GLN A 138 -1.72 -0.85 1.84
CA GLN A 138 -2.91 -0.28 1.20
C GLN A 138 -4.19 -0.71 1.92
N LEU A 139 -4.32 -2.00 2.27
CA LEU A 139 -5.47 -2.51 3.01
C LEU A 139 -5.57 -1.84 4.39
N LYS A 140 -4.45 -1.75 5.12
CA LYS A 140 -4.37 -1.02 6.39
C LYS A 140 -4.84 0.43 6.24
N SER A 141 -4.39 1.12 5.19
CA SER A 141 -4.81 2.51 4.94
C SER A 141 -6.31 2.62 4.65
N LEU A 142 -6.89 1.71 3.87
CA LEU A 142 -8.32 1.69 3.57
C LEU A 142 -9.15 1.44 4.83
N GLN A 143 -8.75 0.47 5.64
CA GLN A 143 -9.45 0.13 6.88
C GLN A 143 -9.37 1.25 7.92
N ASN A 144 -8.21 1.91 8.03
CA ASN A 144 -8.06 3.10 8.87
C ASN A 144 -9.00 4.21 8.38
N ASN A 145 -8.97 4.54 7.08
CA ASN A 145 -9.84 5.57 6.52
C ASN A 145 -11.33 5.29 6.80
N ARG A 146 -11.76 4.03 6.65
CA ARG A 146 -13.12 3.60 7.01
C ARG A 146 -13.41 3.83 8.50
N LEU A 147 -12.51 3.40 9.38
CA LEU A 147 -12.69 3.61 10.83
C LEU A 147 -12.79 5.10 11.18
N TYR A 148 -11.97 5.95 10.57
CA TYR A 148 -12.05 7.40 10.77
C TYR A 148 -13.36 7.99 10.27
N GLN A 149 -13.86 7.55 9.11
CA GLN A 149 -15.16 7.95 8.58
C GLN A 149 -16.30 7.56 9.53
N GLU A 150 -16.28 6.33 10.06
CA GLU A 150 -17.29 5.81 10.99
C GLU A 150 -17.25 6.54 12.34
N GLN A 151 -16.06 6.86 12.87
CA GLN A 151 -15.91 7.49 14.19
C GLN A 151 -16.07 9.01 14.16
N PHE A 152 -15.70 9.67 13.06
CA PHE A 152 -15.67 11.12 12.95
C PHE A 152 -16.29 11.63 11.64
N PRO A 153 -17.58 11.35 11.39
CA PRO A 153 -18.25 11.75 10.15
C PRO A 153 -18.18 13.26 9.88
N GLN A 154 -18.19 14.09 10.94
CA GLN A 154 -18.11 15.55 10.86
C GLN A 154 -16.75 16.12 10.40
N LEU A 155 -15.67 15.32 10.41
CA LEU A 155 -14.35 15.79 9.98
C LEU A 155 -14.18 15.78 8.46
N LEU A 156 -15.07 15.11 7.73
CA LEU A 156 -15.11 15.13 6.28
C LEU A 156 -16.19 16.10 5.81
N PRO A 157 -15.90 16.93 4.80
CA PRO A 157 -16.95 17.66 4.09
C PRO A 157 -18.06 16.72 3.62
N PRO A 158 -19.33 17.15 3.61
CA PRO A 158 -20.45 16.31 3.17
C PRO A 158 -20.30 15.80 1.72
N ASP A 159 -19.58 16.55 0.87
CA ASP A 159 -19.29 16.18 -0.53
C ASP A 159 -17.91 15.50 -0.70
N ALA A 160 -17.27 15.07 0.38
CA ALA A 160 -15.96 14.44 0.29
C ALA A 160 -16.06 13.11 -0.48
N PRO A 161 -15.14 12.85 -1.42
CA PRO A 161 -15.15 11.58 -2.15
C PRO A 161 -14.96 10.41 -1.18
N PRO A 162 -15.52 9.21 -1.45
CA PRO A 162 -15.48 8.08 -0.52
C PRO A 162 -14.06 7.63 -0.11
N LEU A 163 -13.06 7.85 -0.97
CA LEU A 163 -11.65 7.53 -0.72
C LEU A 163 -10.83 8.73 -0.20
N ALA A 164 -11.49 9.81 0.20
CA ALA A 164 -10.86 10.94 0.88
C ALA A 164 -10.11 10.46 2.12
N ASN A 165 -8.83 10.83 2.24
CA ASN A 165 -8.03 10.51 3.42
C ASN A 165 -8.48 11.37 4.60
N ALA A 166 -9.31 10.80 5.47
CA ALA A 166 -9.88 11.48 6.63
C ALA A 166 -8.83 12.00 7.62
N GLU A 167 -7.69 11.33 7.79
CA GLU A 167 -6.57 11.80 8.63
C GLU A 167 -5.96 13.11 8.11
N ARG A 168 -5.85 13.26 6.79
CA ARG A 168 -5.34 14.51 6.19
C ARG A 168 -6.32 15.66 6.34
N PHE A 169 -7.63 15.37 6.31
CA PHE A 169 -8.64 16.36 6.67
C PHE A 169 -8.53 16.71 8.15
N SER A 170 -8.42 15.74 9.07
CA SER A 170 -8.33 16.05 10.51
C SER A 170 -7.06 16.83 10.88
N ALA A 171 -5.90 16.55 10.30
CA ALA A 171 -4.68 17.31 10.58
C ALA A 171 -4.77 18.79 10.12
N ARG A 172 -5.39 19.01 8.96
CA ARG A 172 -5.59 20.36 8.39
C ARG A 172 -6.74 21.10 9.09
N THR A 173 -7.81 20.39 9.41
CA THR A 173 -9.01 20.89 10.10
C THR A 173 -8.73 21.17 11.57
N GLN A 174 -7.93 20.37 12.29
CA GLN A 174 -7.50 20.67 13.67
C GLN A 174 -6.56 21.87 13.74
N ALA A 175 -5.66 22.04 12.76
CA ALA A 175 -4.83 23.23 12.66
C ALA A 175 -5.68 24.49 12.41
N ASN A 176 -6.64 24.40 11.50
CA ASN A 176 -7.58 25.48 11.18
C ASN A 176 -8.51 25.80 12.36
N LEU A 177 -9.12 24.79 12.99
CA LEU A 177 -9.96 24.93 14.20
C LEU A 177 -9.18 25.56 15.36
N ARG A 178 -7.92 25.14 15.59
CA ARG A 178 -7.07 25.77 16.62
C ARG A 178 -6.75 27.22 16.28
N SER A 179 -6.48 27.55 15.01
CA SER A 179 -6.26 28.94 14.62
C SER A 179 -7.52 29.78 14.77
N GLU A 180 -8.68 29.26 14.37
CA GLU A 180 -9.99 29.91 14.46
C GLU A 180 -10.38 30.15 15.93
N LEU A 181 -10.25 29.14 16.81
CA LEU A 181 -10.45 29.30 18.26
C LEU A 181 -9.51 30.34 18.86
N LYS A 182 -8.26 30.41 18.40
CA LYS A 182 -7.29 31.38 18.92
C LYS A 182 -7.62 32.81 18.51
N THR A 183 -8.19 33.00 17.32
CA THR A 183 -8.71 34.30 16.88
C THR A 183 -9.98 34.70 17.62
N THR A 184 -10.94 33.79 17.84
CA THR A 184 -12.18 34.11 18.55
C THR A 184 -11.94 34.43 20.02
N VAL A 185 -11.04 33.69 20.70
CA VAL A 185 -10.62 33.99 22.08
C VAL A 185 -9.97 35.37 22.17
N LYS A 186 -9.09 35.72 21.23
CA LYS A 186 -8.48 37.07 21.19
C LYS A 186 -9.51 38.18 20.99
N GLN A 187 -10.51 37.96 20.13
CA GLN A 187 -11.60 38.92 19.93
C GLN A 187 -12.42 39.13 21.21
N ALA A 188 -12.80 38.05 21.88
CA ALA A 188 -13.52 38.12 23.16
C ALA A 188 -12.70 38.83 24.25
N GLU A 189 -11.38 38.60 24.32
CA GLU A 189 -10.50 39.30 25.25
C GLU A 189 -10.39 40.80 24.96
N THR A 190 -10.35 41.20 23.68
CA THR A 190 -10.34 42.62 23.31
C THR A 190 -11.67 43.30 23.61
N GLU A 191 -12.79 42.63 23.35
CA GLU A 191 -14.13 43.15 23.67
C GLU A 191 -14.31 43.34 25.18
N ALA A 192 -13.88 42.35 25.98
CA ALA A 192 -13.93 42.45 27.44
C ALA A 192 -13.08 43.60 27.98
N LYS A 193 -11.90 43.84 27.40
CA LYS A 193 -11.03 44.99 27.78
C LYS A 193 -11.65 46.32 27.40
N THR A 194 -12.24 46.43 26.22
CA THR A 194 -12.94 47.64 25.77
C THR A 194 -14.14 47.93 26.67
N PHE A 195 -14.93 46.91 27.01
CA PHE A 195 -16.07 47.03 27.91
C PHE A 195 -15.65 47.45 29.33
N SER A 196 -14.57 46.86 29.86
CA SER A 196 -14.00 47.27 31.14
C SER A 196 -13.52 48.72 31.13
N SER A 197 -12.89 49.18 30.05
CA SER A 197 -12.45 50.58 29.91
C SER A 197 -13.62 51.55 29.87
N GLN A 198 -14.71 51.20 29.16
CA GLN A 198 -15.92 52.00 29.08
C GLN A 198 -16.61 52.12 30.45
N ILE A 199 -16.67 51.03 31.22
CA ILE A 199 -17.18 51.08 32.60
C ILE A 199 -16.30 51.97 33.48
N GLN A 200 -14.96 51.88 33.35
CA GLN A 200 -14.04 52.72 34.11
C GLN A 200 -14.21 54.21 33.77
N GLU A 201 -14.39 54.55 32.49
CA GLU A 201 -14.66 55.92 32.04
C GLU A 201 -16.01 56.43 32.54
N MET A 202 -17.07 55.61 32.46
CA MET A 202 -18.37 55.96 33.02
C MET A 202 -18.26 56.23 34.53
N LEU A 203 -17.63 55.34 35.30
CA LEU A 203 -17.44 55.50 36.74
C LEU A 203 -16.61 56.76 37.08
N ASN A 204 -15.65 57.13 36.24
CA ASN A 204 -14.88 58.36 36.39
C ASN A 204 -15.68 59.62 36.05
N GLN A 205 -16.66 59.54 35.14
CA GLN A 205 -17.57 60.66 34.83
C GLN A 205 -18.57 60.93 35.96
N PHE A 206 -19.00 59.91 36.70
CA PHE A 206 -19.88 60.05 37.88
C PHE A 206 -19.16 60.49 39.16
N ARG A 207 -17.83 60.63 39.14
CA ARG A 207 -17.00 60.98 40.31
C ARG A 207 -16.55 62.45 40.33
N LYS A 208 -17.04 63.27 39.40
CA LYS A 208 -16.92 64.74 39.40
C LYS A 208 -18.23 65.36 39.86
#